data_AF-V4PBI0-F1
#
_entry.id   AF-V4PBI0-F1
#
_cell.length_a   1.000
_cell.length_b   1.000
_cell.length_c   1.000
_cell.angle_alpha   90.00
_cell.angle_beta   90.00
_cell.angle_gamma   90.00
#
_symmetry.space_group_name_H-M   'P 1'
#
loop_
_entity.id
_entity.type
_entity.pdbx_description
1 polymer ?
#
loop_
_entity_poly.entity_id
_entity_poly.type
_entity_poly.pdbx_seq_one_letter_code
_entity_poly.pdbx_strand_id
1 'polypeptide(L)' 'MFEIEPGQVYRHHSGRVYTVLYLANASVISDRFPITVVYIGANGNVWSRPLAQFLEKFELLHDGKSTV' A
#
# COMPACT_ATOMS: atom_id res chain seq x y z
N MET A 1 6.84 13.46 2.00
CA MET A 1 5.58 12.79 2.43
C MET A 1 5.33 11.68 1.44
N PHE A 2 5.07 10.44 1.88
CA PHE A 2 4.77 9.35 0.94
C PHE A 2 3.33 9.51 0.44
N GLU A 3 3.08 9.24 -0.85
CA GLU A 3 1.75 9.37 -1.45
C GLU A 3 0.75 8.29 -0.98
N ILE A 4 1.26 7.25 -0.29
CA ILE A 4 0.48 6.13 0.22
C ILE A 4 0.14 6.33 1.70
N GLU A 5 -1.13 6.16 2.05
CA GLU A 5 -1.69 6.30 3.39
C GLU A 5 -2.58 5.08 3.76
N PRO A 6 -2.66 4.68 5.04
CA PRO A 6 -3.64 3.72 5.51
C PRO A 6 -5.08 4.06 5.11
N GLY A 7 -5.87 3.05 4.77
CA GLY A 7 -7.26 3.20 4.35
C GLY A 7 -7.45 3.43 2.85
N GLN A 8 -6.40 3.81 2.13
CA GLN A 8 -6.45 3.90 0.66
C GLN A 8 -6.68 2.52 0.03
N VAL A 9 -7.43 2.51 -1.06
CA VAL A 9 -7.79 1.30 -1.81
C VAL A 9 -7.10 1.33 -3.17
N TYR A 10 -6.41 0.24 -3.48
CA TYR A 10 -5.64 0.08 -4.70
C TYR A 10 -6.06 -1.18 -5.47
N ARG A 11 -5.97 -1.10 -6.80
CA ARG A 11 -6.16 -2.23 -7.71
C ARG A 11 -4.82 -2.69 -8.24
N HIS A 12 -4.49 -3.96 -8.00
CA HIS A 12 -3.36 -4.61 -8.64
C HIS A 12 -3.64 -4.82 -10.14
N HIS A 13 -2.60 -4.85 -10.98
CA HIS A 13 -2.72 -5.13 -12.42
C HIS A 13 -3.47 -6.43 -12.76
N SER A 14 -3.54 -7.38 -11.82
CA SER A 14 -4.34 -8.61 -11.97
C SER A 14 -5.85 -8.42 -11.73
N GLY A 15 -6.32 -7.19 -11.53
CA GLY A 15 -7.72 -6.85 -11.21
C GLY A 15 -8.13 -7.02 -9.75
N ARG A 16 -7.26 -7.53 -8.87
CA ARG A 16 -7.57 -7.71 -7.44
C ARG A 16 -7.48 -6.39 -6.69
N VAL A 17 -8.37 -6.18 -5.74
CA VAL A 17 -8.47 -4.96 -4.94
C VAL A 17 -7.96 -5.20 -3.52
N TYR A 18 -7.21 -4.23 -3.01
CA TYR A 18 -6.56 -4.30 -1.72
C TYR A 18 -6.67 -2.97 -0.98
N THR A 19 -6.77 -3.02 0.34
CA THR A 19 -6.77 -1.86 1.23
C THR A 19 -5.41 -1.76 1.92
N VAL A 20 -4.80 -0.57 1.88
CA VAL A 20 -3.56 -0.30 2.60
C VAL A 20 -3.84 -0.25 4.10
N LEU A 21 -3.03 -0.98 4.88
CA LEU A 21 -3.08 -0.97 6.33
C LEU A 21 -2.01 -0.05 6.91
N TYR A 22 -0.75 -0.19 6.48
CA TYR A 22 0.39 0.53 7.03
C TYR A 22 1.53 0.69 6.02
N LEU A 23 2.41 1.67 6.27
CA LEU A 23 3.76 1.69 5.71
C LEU A 23 4.75 1.23 6.79
N ALA A 24 5.42 0.11 6.56
CA ALA A 24 6.46 -0.39 7.45
C ALA A 24 7.83 0.21 7.08
N ASN A 25 8.71 0.36 8.07
CA ASN A 25 10.07 0.90 7.95
C ASN A 25 10.17 2.35 7.42
N ALA A 26 9.07 3.11 7.40
CA ALA A 26 9.04 4.46 6.85
C ALA A 26 9.99 5.47 7.54
N SER A 27 10.44 5.17 8.77
CA SER A 27 11.38 5.98 9.55
C SER A 27 12.86 5.60 9.35
N VAL A 28 13.14 4.53 8.59
CA VAL A 28 14.50 3.99 8.41
C VAL A 28 14.97 4.24 6.98
N ILE A 29 16.17 4.82 6.83
CA ILE A 29 16.83 4.98 5.53
C ILE A 29 17.91 3.89 5.42
N SER A 30 17.53 2.70 4.95
CA SER A 30 18.46 1.58 4.76
C SER A 30 17.96 0.63 3.68
N ASP A 31 18.86 0.21 2.78
CA ASP A 31 18.55 -0.81 1.78
C ASP A 31 18.26 -2.19 2.37
N ARG A 32 18.73 -2.44 3.61
CA ARG A 32 18.43 -3.68 4.35
C ARG A 32 17.00 -3.72 4.87
N PHE A 33 16.37 -2.55 5.04
CA PHE A 33 15.02 -2.40 5.58
C PHE A 33 14.23 -1.44 4.69
N PRO A 34 13.93 -1.84 3.44
CA PRO A 34 13.19 -0.98 2.54
C PRO A 34 11.80 -0.70 3.10
N ILE A 35 11.26 0.46 2.75
CA ILE A 35 9.87 0.80 3.05
C ILE A 35 8.98 -0.18 2.31
N THR A 36 8.05 -0.80 3.04
CA THR A 36 7.07 -1.72 2.46
C THR A 36 5.66 -1.25 2.75
N VAL A 37 4.78 -1.46 1.77
CA VAL A 37 3.33 -1.28 1.92
C VAL A 37 2.76 -2.58 2.46
N VAL A 38 2.06 -2.50 3.59
CA VAL A 38 1.29 -3.60 4.18
C VAL A 38 -0.17 -3.41 3.79
N TYR A 39 -0.77 -4.42 3.16
CA TYR A 39 -2.12 -4.32 2.61
C TYR A 39 -2.90 -5.63 2.75
N ILE A 40 -4.22 -5.54 2.81
CA ILE A 40 -5.15 -6.65 2.98
C ILE A 40 -6.07 -6.78 1.78
N GLY A 41 -6.38 -8.01 1.41
CA GLY A 41 -7.34 -8.32 0.33
C GLY A 41 -8.68 -8.75 0.87
N ALA A 42 -9.68 -8.84 0.00
CA ALA A 42 -11.03 -9.27 0.39
C ALA A 42 -11.11 -10.67 1.02
N ASN A 43 -10.10 -11.51 0.81
CA ASN A 43 -9.98 -12.83 1.42
C ASN A 43 -9.38 -12.81 2.85
N GLY A 44 -9.07 -11.63 3.39
CA GLY A 44 -8.48 -11.47 4.73
C GLY A 44 -6.98 -11.70 4.82
N ASN A 45 -6.34 -12.13 3.74
CA ASN A 45 -4.88 -12.32 3.74
C ASN A 45 -4.18 -10.96 3.75
N VAL A 46 -3.06 -10.89 4.47
CA VAL A 46 -2.20 -9.71 4.55
C VAL A 46 -0.93 -9.96 3.77
N TRP A 47 -0.52 -8.97 2.99
CA TRP A 47 0.73 -8.99 2.23
C TRP A 47 1.59 -7.78 2.56
N SER A 48 2.87 -7.91 2.24
CA SER A 48 3.82 -6.80 2.28
C SER A 48 4.62 -6.77 0.99
N ARG A 49 4.85 -5.58 0.44
CA ARG A 49 5.64 -5.38 -0.78
C ARG A 49 6.46 -4.09 -0.69
N PRO A 50 7.71 -4.04 -1.21
CA PRO A 50 8.47 -2.79 -1.30
C PRO A 50 7.68 -1.68 -2.00
N LEU A 51 7.78 -0.45 -1.46
CA LEU A 51 7.01 0.71 -1.91
C LEU A 51 7.13 0.95 -3.42
N ALA A 52 8.35 0.93 -3.96
CA ALA A 52 8.59 1.15 -5.39
C ALA A 52 7.85 0.13 -6.26
N GLN A 53 7.89 -1.16 -5.89
CA GLN A 53 7.18 -2.21 -6.63
C GLN A 53 5.66 -2.12 -6.47
N PHE A 54 5.18 -1.60 -5.35
CA PHE A 54 3.75 -1.38 -5.14
C PHE A 54 3.26 -0.27 -6.08
N LEU A 55 3.94 0.88 -6.10
CA LEU A 55 3.57 2.00 -6.98
C LEU A 55 3.63 1.64 -8.47
N GLU A 56 4.52 0.75 -8.89
CA GLU A 56 4.60 0.25 -10.27
C GLU A 56 3.40 -0.64 -10.66
N LYS A 57 2.86 -1.41 -9.71
CA LYS A 57 1.91 -2.52 -10.00
C LYS A 57 0.47 -2.24 -9.61
N PHE A 58 0.22 -1.14 -8.91
CA PHE A 58 -1.05 -0.83 -8.31
C PHE A 58 -1.52 0.56 -8.71
N GLU A 59 -2.81 0.66 -9.00
CA GLU A 59 -3.49 1.91 -9.32
C GLU A 59 -4.38 2.31 -8.15
N LEU A 60 -4.31 3.57 -7.72
CA LEU A 60 -5.19 4.10 -6.67
C LEU A 60 -6.64 4.12 -7.19
N LEU A 61 -7.55 3.54 -6.42
CA LEU A 61 -9.00 3.59 -6.70
C LEU A 61 -9.73 4.56 -5.78
N HIS A 62 -9.35 4.60 -4.50
CA HIS A 62 -9.99 5.44 -3.49
C HIS A 62 -8.95 5.92 -2.49
N ASP A 63 -8.94 7.23 -2.22
CA ASP A 63 -7.96 7.89 -1.37
C ASP A 63 -8.28 7.78 0.14
N GLY A 64 -9.44 7.22 0.51
CA GLY A 64 -9.85 7.06 1.91
C GLY A 64 -10.15 8.38 2.62
N LYS A 65 -10.03 9.53 1.94
CA LYS A 65 -10.34 10.84 2.48
C LYS A 65 -11.81 11.11 2.23
N SER A 66 -12.64 10.68 3.18
CA SER A 66 -14.00 11.21 3.26
C SER A 66 -13.87 12.71 3.54
N THR A 67 -14.16 13.54 2.53
CA THR A 67 -14.38 14.97 2.74
C THR A 67 -15.59 15.12 3.65
N VAL A 68 -15.32 15.40 4.94
CA VAL A 68 -16.31 15.95 5.87
C VAL A 68 -16.22 17.46 5.87
#